data_AF-D7LZV1-F1
#
_entry.id   AF-D7LZV1-F1
#
_cell.length_a   1.000
_cell.length_b   1.000
_cell.length_c   1.000
_cell.angle_alpha   90.00
_cell.angle_beta   90.00
_cell.angle_gamma   90.00
#
_symmetry.space_group_name_H-M   'P 1'
#
loop_
_entity.id
_entity.type
_entity.pdbx_description
1 polymer ?
#
loop_
_entity_poly.entity_id
_entity_poly.type
_entity_poly.pdbx_seq_one_letter_code
_entity_poly.pdbx_strand_id
1 'polypeptide(L)' 'MGKSLRSQCRNVADLKEKIANKMELSGKAGVLKDNKSLAHYNVGAGDILTLSL' A
#
# COMPACT_ATOMS: atom_id res chain seq x y z
N MET A 1 7.37 -15.75 -5.74
CA MET A 1 8.13 -15.27 -4.56
C MET A 1 7.38 -14.07 -3.97
N GLY A 2 6.47 -14.28 -3.01
CA GLY A 2 5.70 -13.20 -2.40
C GLY A 2 6.53 -12.47 -1.34
N LYS A 3 6.80 -11.17 -1.53
CA LYS A 3 7.49 -10.37 -0.52
C LYS A 3 6.51 -10.10 0.62
N SER A 4 6.70 -10.75 1.77
CA SER A 4 5.97 -10.42 3.00
C SER A 4 6.43 -9.06 3.50
N LEU A 5 5.58 -8.05 3.32
CA LEU A 5 5.79 -6.69 3.83
C LEU A 5 5.68 -6.70 5.36
N ARG A 6 6.83 -6.79 6.05
CA ARG A 6 6.90 -6.81 7.50
C ARG A 6 6.65 -5.40 8.07
N SER A 7 5.38 -5.03 8.20
CA SER A 7 4.76 -4.12 9.19
C SER A 7 5.49 -2.85 9.68
N GLN A 8 6.32 -2.17 8.89
CA GLN A 8 6.94 -0.88 9.30
C GLN A 8 6.50 0.34 8.48
N CYS A 9 5.55 0.21 7.56
CA CYS A 9 5.06 1.33 6.75
C CYS A 9 3.95 2.08 7.50
N ARG A 10 4.20 3.36 7.87
CA ARG A 10 3.23 4.20 8.61
C ARG A 10 2.18 4.86 7.71
N ASN A 11 2.51 5.09 6.44
CA ASN A 11 1.65 5.73 5.45
C ASN A 11 1.84 5.10 4.06
N VAL A 12 0.97 5.46 3.12
CA VAL A 12 0.97 4.93 1.76
C VAL A 12 2.24 5.33 0.98
N ALA A 13 2.80 6.51 1.26
CA ALA A 13 4.03 6.98 0.62
C ALA A 13 5.24 6.06 0.92
N ASP A 14 5.47 5.73 2.19
CA ASP A 14 6.55 4.83 2.63
C ASP A 14 6.37 3.42 2.05
N LEU A 15 5.12 2.96 1.96
CA LEU A 15 4.80 1.71 1.32
C LEU A 15 5.16 1.73 -0.17
N LYS A 16 4.72 2.77 -0.89
CA LYS A 16 5.01 2.90 -2.32
C LYS A 16 6.51 3.01 -2.61
N GLU A 17 7.25 3.71 -1.77
CA GLU A 17 8.71 3.80 -1.91
C GLU A 17 9.38 2.42 -1.82
N LYS A 18 8.91 1.56 -0.90
CA LYS A 18 9.48 0.23 -0.68
C LYS A 18 9.03 -0.84 -1.68
N ILE A 19 7.80 -0.76 -2.21
CA ILE A 19 7.23 -1.85 -3.03
C ILE A 19 6.59 -1.43 -4.35
N ALA A 20 6.30 -0.14 -4.56
CA ALA A 20 5.55 0.32 -5.74
C ALA A 20 6.40 1.14 -6.72
N ASN A 21 7.57 1.66 -6.36
CA ASN A 21 8.47 2.40 -7.26
C ASN A 21 7.72 3.42 -8.16
N LYS A 22 6.98 4.34 -7.53
CA LYS A 22 6.10 5.34 -8.17
C LYS A 22 4.83 4.82 -8.86
N MET A 23 4.53 3.53 -8.83
CA MET A 23 3.25 2.99 -9.28
C MET A 23 2.09 3.44 -8.38
N GLU A 24 0.89 3.45 -8.96
CA GLU A 24 -0.34 3.62 -8.20
C GLU A 24 -0.62 2.38 -7.37
N LEU A 25 -0.97 2.62 -6.10
CA LEU A 25 -1.33 1.56 -5.18
C LEU A 25 -2.84 1.61 -4.99
N SER A 26 -3.53 0.52 -5.34
CA SER A 26 -4.97 0.42 -5.27
C SER A 26 -5.36 -0.69 -4.30
N GLY A 27 -6.41 -0.47 -3.52
CA GLY A 27 -6.97 -1.48 -2.62
C GLY A 27 -8.48 -1.56 -2.80
N LYS A 28 -9.16 -2.14 -1.81
CA LYS A 28 -10.63 -2.27 -1.83
C LYS A 28 -11.35 -0.91 -1.94
N ALA A 29 -10.72 0.16 -1.45
CA ALA A 29 -11.24 1.53 -1.50
C ALA A 29 -10.86 2.30 -2.79
N GLY A 30 -10.25 1.64 -3.79
CA GLY A 30 -9.72 2.30 -4.98
C GLY A 30 -8.27 2.76 -4.78
N VAL A 31 -7.85 3.82 -5.47
CA VAL A 31 -6.48 4.34 -5.41
C VAL A 31 -6.18 4.95 -4.04
N LEU A 32 -5.11 4.46 -3.39
CA LEU A 32 -4.61 4.95 -2.12
C LEU A 32 -3.77 6.21 -2.35
N LYS A 33 -4.13 7.27 -1.64
CA LYS A 33 -3.40 8.54 -1.66
C LYS A 33 -2.23 8.50 -0.70
N ASP A 34 -1.11 9.07 -1.13
CA ASP A 34 0.17 9.06 -0.40
C ASP A 34 0.09 9.72 0.97
N ASN A 35 -0.74 10.77 1.08
CA ASN A 35 -0.97 11.56 2.30
C ASN A 35 -1.95 10.90 3.30
N LYS A 36 -2.40 9.67 3.05
CA LYS A 36 -3.30 8.94 3.95
C LYS A 36 -2.60 7.70 4.49
N SER A 37 -3.03 7.26 5.68
CA SER A 37 -2.54 6.03 6.30
C SER A 37 -3.32 4.81 5.77
N LEU A 38 -2.70 3.64 5.83
CA LEU A 38 -3.33 2.36 5.46
C LEU A 38 -4.58 2.07 6.31
N ALA A 39 -4.57 2.46 7.59
CA ALA A 39 -5.72 2.33 8.49
C ALA A 39 -6.94 3.15 8.02
N HIS A 40 -6.72 4.29 7.35
CA HIS A 40 -7.82 5.09 6.78
C HIS A 40 -8.56 4.33 5.68
N TYR A 41 -7.87 3.44 4.97
CA TYR A 41 -8.44 2.58 3.93
C TYR A 41 -8.81 1.19 4.46
N ASN A 42 -8.72 0.98 5.78
CA ASN A 42 -8.97 -0.30 6.44
C ASN A 42 -8.11 -1.46 5.87
N VAL A 43 -6.87 -1.14 5.49
CA VAL A 43 -5.90 -2.13 4.98
C VAL A 43 -5.18 -2.76 6.16
N GLY A 44 -5.36 -4.07 6.31
CA GLY A 44 -4.75 -4.90 7.34
C GLY A 44 -3.74 -5.91 6.80
N ALA A 45 -3.21 -6.74 7.70
CA ALA A 45 -2.36 -7.84 7.31
C ALA A 45 -3.17 -8.89 6.51
N GLY A 46 -2.65 -9.31 5.36
CA GLY A 46 -3.31 -10.27 4.48
C GLY A 46 -4.22 -9.65 3.41
N ASP A 47 -4.44 -8.33 3.45
CA ASP A 47 -5.11 -7.63 2.35
C ASP A 47 -4.26 -7.64 1.08
N ILE A 48 -4.94 -7.78 -0.06
CA ILE A 48 -4.33 -7.73 -1.38
C ILE A 48 -4.43 -6.28 -1.89
N LEU A 49 -3.29 -5.72 -2.26
CA LEU A 49 -3.17 -4.42 -2.91
C LEU A 49 -2.70 -4.63 -4.35
N THR A 50 -3.27 -3.87 -5.27
CA THR A 50 -2.94 -3.90 -6.70
C THR A 50 -1.96 -2.78 -7.02
N LEU A 51 -0.99 -3.08 -7.89
CA LEU A 51 -0.04 -2.11 -8.42
C LEU A 51 -0.39 -1.86 -9.88
N SER A 52 -0.51 -0.59 -10.26
CA SER A 52 -0.77 -0.16 -11.64
C SER A 52 0.24 0.91 -12.08
N LEU A 53 0.61 0.89 -13.36
CA LEU A 53 1.50 1.88 -13.99
C LEU A 53 0.80 3.23 -14.17
#